data_AF-A0A5K1E3S2-F1
#
_entry.id   AF-A0A5K1E3S2-F1
#
_cell.length_a   1.000
_cell.length_b   1.000
_cell.length_c   1.000
_cell.angle_alpha   90.00
_cell.angle_beta   90.00
_cell.angle_gamma   90.00
#
_symmetry.space_group_name_H-M   'P 1'
#
loop_
_entity.id
_entity.type
_entity.pdbx_description
1 polymer ?
#
loop_
_entity_poly.entity_id
_entity_poly.type
_entity_poly.pdbx_seq_one_letter_code
_entity_poly.pdbx_strand_id
1 'polypeptide(L)'
;EEVLKDQDLVFANRDAPLVAKIISYNGNDVVWGPYGQAWRLLRRVCVRELLNSVSLDMLYEVRRSEVRRLLARIWAKSGAPVNIGD
;
A
#
# COMPACT_ATOMS: atom_id res chain seq x y z
N GLU A 1 -13.00 -0.49 -18.83
CA GLU A 1 -13.33 0.76 -18.12
C GLU A 1 -14.66 0.66 -17.38
N GLU A 2 -15.66 0.00 -17.97
CA GLU A 2 -17.01 -0.17 -17.43
C GLU A 2 -17.10 -0.36 -15.90
N VAL A 3 -16.40 -1.34 -15.30
CA VAL A 3 -16.50 -1.62 -13.86
C VAL A 3 -15.72 -0.64 -12.97
N LEU A 4 -14.52 -0.23 -13.38
CA LEU A 4 -13.58 0.53 -12.53
C LEU A 4 -13.59 2.04 -12.82
N LYS A 5 -14.39 2.49 -13.77
CA LYS A 5 -14.49 3.90 -14.18
C LYS A 5 -15.95 4.31 -14.38
N ASP A 6 -16.69 3.62 -15.25
CA ASP A 6 -18.06 4.06 -15.60
C ASP A 6 -19.10 3.68 -14.54
N GLN A 7 -18.87 2.56 -13.85
CA GLN A 7 -19.69 2.01 -12.76
C GLN A 7 -18.87 1.90 -11.46
N ASP A 8 -17.84 2.73 -11.30
CA ASP A 8 -16.86 2.62 -10.22
C ASP A 8 -17.51 2.68 -8.83
N LEU A 9 -18.52 3.54 -8.63
CA LEU A 9 -19.26 3.67 -7.37
C LEU A 9 -20.12 2.44 -7.07
N VAL A 10 -20.69 1.81 -8.09
CA VAL A 10 -21.52 0.60 -7.93
C VAL A 10 -20.67 -0.56 -7.43
N PHE A 11 -19.45 -0.67 -7.95
CA PHE A 11 -18.49 -1.73 -7.61
C PHE A 11 -17.41 -1.29 -6.60
N ALA A 12 -17.63 -0.19 -5.89
CA ALA A 12 -16.63 0.36 -4.96
C ALA A 12 -16.47 -0.45 -3.67
N ASN A 13 -17.49 -1.20 -3.28
CA ASN A 13 -17.48 -2.03 -2.07
C ASN A 13 -16.74 -3.35 -2.29
N ARG A 14 -16.15 -3.89 -1.22
CA ARG A 14 -15.45 -5.17 -1.24
C ARG A 14 -16.11 -6.18 -0.33
N ASP A 15 -16.16 -7.42 -0.79
CA ASP A 15 -16.49 -8.55 0.07
C ASP A 15 -15.21 -9.01 0.79
N ALA A 16 -15.06 -8.57 2.04
CA ALA A 16 -13.87 -8.85 2.83
C ALA A 16 -13.93 -10.28 3.41
N PRO A 17 -12.93 -11.14 3.15
CA PRO A 17 -12.85 -12.45 3.80
C PRO A 17 -12.68 -12.30 5.31
N LEU A 18 -12.96 -13.35 6.08
CA LEU A 18 -12.89 -13.32 7.56
C LEU A 18 -11.53 -12.81 8.06
N VAL A 19 -10.43 -13.29 7.48
CA VAL A 19 -9.07 -12.85 7.85
C VAL A 19 -8.91 -11.35 7.61
N ALA A 20 -9.38 -10.84 6.48
CA ALA A 20 -9.32 -9.41 6.18
C ALA A 20 -10.10 -8.60 7.22
N LYS A 21 -11.31 -9.04 7.60
CA LYS A 21 -12.08 -8.40 8.67
C LYS A 21 -11.33 -8.37 10.00
N ILE A 22 -10.61 -9.43 10.36
CA ILE A 22 -9.84 -9.45 11.61
C ILE A 22 -8.69 -8.45 11.56
N ILE A 23 -7.84 -8.48 10.52
CA ILE A 23 -6.65 -7.60 10.43
C ILE A 23 -6.99 -6.13 10.19
N SER A 24 -8.17 -5.86 9.62
CA SER A 24 -8.66 -4.51 9.29
C SER A 24 -9.55 -3.90 10.38
N TYR A 25 -9.68 -4.53 11.53
CA TYR A 25 -10.63 -4.10 12.57
C TYR A 25 -12.06 -3.96 12.02
N ASN A 26 -12.53 -5.01 11.37
CA ASN A 26 -13.82 -5.14 10.71
C ASN A 26 -14.04 -4.14 9.56
N GLY A 27 -13.03 -3.96 8.70
CA GLY A 27 -13.11 -3.07 7.54
C GLY A 27 -12.91 -1.58 7.90
N ASN A 28 -12.20 -1.27 8.97
CA ASN A 28 -11.85 0.10 9.33
C ASN A 28 -10.47 0.50 8.75
N ASP A 29 -10.27 0.24 7.45
CA ASP A 29 -9.06 0.64 6.73
C ASP A 29 -9.38 1.07 5.28
N VAL A 30 -8.36 1.48 4.53
CA VAL A 30 -8.50 1.96 3.15
C VAL A 30 -8.63 0.83 2.11
N VAL A 31 -8.33 -0.41 2.47
CA VAL A 31 -8.28 -1.57 1.59
C VAL A 31 -9.59 -2.35 1.62
N TRP A 32 -10.11 -2.69 2.79
CA TRP A 32 -11.27 -3.55 3.01
C TRP A 32 -12.50 -2.79 3.50
N GLY A 33 -12.36 -1.51 3.82
CA GLY A 33 -13.49 -0.72 4.28
C GLY A 33 -14.54 -0.48 3.21
N PRO A 34 -15.84 -0.50 3.56
CA PRO A 34 -16.91 -0.19 2.63
C PRO A 34 -16.80 1.26 2.18
N TYR A 35 -17.18 1.50 0.93
CA TYR A 35 -17.24 2.84 0.38
C TYR A 35 -18.25 3.69 1.17
N GLY A 36 -17.77 4.81 1.68
CA GLY A 36 -18.54 5.71 2.53
C GLY A 36 -17.74 6.93 2.93
N GLN A 37 -18.30 7.79 3.78
CA GLN A 37 -17.64 9.02 4.21
C GLN A 37 -16.31 8.76 4.93
N ALA A 38 -16.28 7.76 5.83
CA ALA A 38 -15.08 7.37 6.56
C ALA A 38 -13.96 6.90 5.62
N TRP A 39 -14.27 5.98 4.70
CA TRP A 39 -13.31 5.50 3.72
C TRP A 39 -12.80 6.62 2.79
N ARG A 40 -13.69 7.52 2.33
CA ARG A 40 -13.30 8.67 1.49
C ARG A 40 -12.36 9.62 2.23
N LEU A 41 -12.57 9.82 3.54
CA LEU A 41 -11.68 10.63 4.37
C LEU A 41 -10.31 9.96 4.50
N LEU A 42 -10.25 8.68 4.86
CA LEU A 42 -9.00 7.92 4.96
C LEU A 42 -8.23 7.94 3.64
N ARG A 43 -8.91 7.65 2.51
CA ARG A 43 -8.29 7.72 1.18
C ARG A 43 -7.75 9.11 0.88
N ARG A 44 -8.50 10.16 1.20
CA ARG A 44 -8.05 11.55 0.99
C ARG A 44 -6.78 11.83 1.79
N VAL A 45 -6.71 11.42 3.06
CA VAL A 45 -5.50 11.58 3.90
C VAL A 45 -4.33 10.81 3.30
N CYS A 46 -4.51 9.53 2.94
CA CYS A 46 -3.43 8.74 2.33
C CYS A 46 -2.88 9.41 1.06
N VAL A 47 -3.77 9.83 0.15
CA VAL A 47 -3.36 10.45 -1.12
C VAL A 47 -2.71 11.81 -0.90
N ARG A 48 -3.29 12.65 -0.03
CA ARG A 48 -2.83 14.03 0.15
C ARG A 48 -1.62 14.16 1.05
N GLU A 49 -1.43 13.30 2.02
CA GLU A 49 -0.38 13.45 3.03
C GLU A 49 0.75 12.43 2.85
N LEU A 50 0.45 11.20 2.41
CA LEU A 50 1.45 10.12 2.36
C LEU A 50 1.97 9.86 0.94
N LEU A 51 1.06 9.88 -0.05
CA LEU A 51 1.35 9.46 -1.43
C LEU A 51 1.41 10.62 -2.43
N ASN A 52 1.59 11.84 -1.94
CA ASN A 52 1.80 13.02 -2.78
C ASN A 52 3.28 13.14 -3.20
N SER A 53 3.59 13.94 -4.22
CA SER A 53 4.96 14.13 -4.72
C SER A 53 5.92 14.66 -3.65
N VAL A 54 5.50 15.64 -2.85
CA VAL A 54 6.32 16.25 -1.79
C VAL A 54 6.73 15.22 -0.73
N SER A 55 5.79 14.43 -0.22
CA SER A 55 6.06 13.37 0.76
C SER A 55 6.91 12.26 0.17
N LEU A 56 6.69 11.90 -1.09
CA LEU A 56 7.54 10.95 -1.79
C LEU A 56 8.97 11.49 -1.92
N ASP A 57 9.16 12.74 -2.32
CA ASP A 57 10.48 13.35 -2.45
C ASP A 57 11.18 13.47 -1.09
N MET A 58 10.45 13.86 -0.04
CA MET A 58 10.98 13.93 1.34
C MET A 58 11.50 12.56 1.82
N LEU A 59 10.80 11.47 1.48
CA LEU A 59 11.19 10.11 1.88
C LEU A 59 12.15 9.43 0.89
N TYR A 60 12.59 10.13 -0.16
CA TYR A 60 13.45 9.56 -1.20
C TYR A 60 14.76 9.02 -0.64
N GLU A 61 15.47 9.81 0.16
CA GLU A 61 16.78 9.39 0.69
C GLU A 61 16.67 8.21 1.67
N VAL A 62 15.57 8.11 2.42
CA VAL A 62 15.29 6.94 3.27
C VAL A 62 15.17 5.69 2.39
N ARG A 63 14.30 5.70 1.38
CA ARG A 63 14.14 4.55 0.46
C ARG A 63 15.44 4.21 -0.26
N ARG A 64 16.19 5.23 -0.70
CA ARG A 64 17.49 5.07 -1.36
C ARG A 64 18.52 4.41 -0.43
N SER A 65 18.51 4.77 0.86
CA SER A 65 19.40 4.17 1.86
C SER A 65 19.08 2.70 2.12
N GLU A 66 17.80 2.33 2.20
CA GLU A 66 17.36 0.94 2.38
C GLU A 66 17.76 0.06 1.18
N VAL A 67 17.57 0.57 -0.05
CA VAL A 67 18.02 -0.14 -1.26
C VAL A 67 19.53 -0.35 -1.25
N ARG A 68 20.32 0.65 -0.89
CA ARG A 68 21.79 0.49 -0.77
C ARG A 68 22.17 -0.54 0.27
N ARG A 69 21.49 -0.56 1.42
CA ARG A 69 21.73 -1.55 2.47
C ARG A 69 21.41 -2.97 2.00
N LEU A 70 20.31 -3.14 1.27
CA LEU A 70 19.96 -4.41 0.63
C LEU A 70 21.04 -4.86 -0.36
N LEU A 71 21.49 -3.96 -1.23
CA LEU A 71 22.55 -4.26 -2.21
C LEU A 71 23.87 -4.64 -1.53
N ALA A 72 24.26 -3.94 -0.47
CA ALA A 72 25.45 -4.30 0.31
C ALA A 72 25.33 -5.70 0.93
N ARG A 73 24.14 -6.06 1.46
CA ARG A 73 23.87 -7.42 1.99
C ARG A 73 23.97 -8.49 0.90
N ILE A 74 23.47 -8.21 -0.30
CA ILE A 74 23.56 -9.12 -1.44
C ILE A 74 25.01 -9.28 -1.88
N TRP A 75 25.75 -8.18 -2.01
CA TRP A 75 27.16 -8.20 -2.39
C TRP A 75 28.01 -9.01 -1.41
N ALA A 76 27.77 -8.86 -0.11
CA ALA A 76 28.48 -9.62 0.92
C ALA A 76 28.26 -11.15 0.80
N LYS A 77 27.17 -11.57 0.14
CA LYS A 77 26.86 -12.98 -0.13
C LYS A 77 27.19 -13.39 -1.58
N SER A 78 28.08 -12.66 -2.26
CA SER A 78 28.47 -12.98 -3.63
C SER A 78 28.95 -14.43 -3.75
N GLY A 79 28.43 -15.16 -4.75
CA GLY A 79 28.71 -16.57 -4.97
C GLY A 79 27.82 -17.54 -4.17
N ALA A 80 26.96 -17.06 -3.29
CA ALA A 80 25.99 -17.87 -2.55
C ALA A 80 24.54 -17.55 -2.99
N PRO A 81 23.62 -18.53 -2.98
CA PRO A 81 22.20 -18.28 -3.20
C PRO A 81 21.64 -17.29 -2.16
N VAL A 82 20.86 -16.31 -2.61
CA VAL A 82 20.18 -15.33 -1.75
C VAL A 82 18.68 -15.44 -1.97
N ASN A 83 17.90 -15.67 -0.91
CA ASN A 83 16.46 -15.53 -0.96
C ASN A 83 16.08 -14.05 -0.90
N ILE A 84 15.31 -13.58 -1.89
CA ILE A 84 14.83 -12.21 -2.01
C ILE A 84 13.34 -12.10 -1.59
N GLY A 85 12.61 -13.23 -1.61
CA GLY A 85 11.16 -13.27 -1.46
C GLY A 85 10.63 -13.38 -0.04
N ASP A 86 11.51 -13.66 0.94
CA ASP A 86 11.18 -13.71 2.37
C ASP A 86 11.49 -12.38 3.07
#